data_AF-A0A382ZRA2-F1
#
_entry.id   AF-A0A382ZRA2-F1
#
_cell.length_a   1.000
_cell.length_b   1.000
_cell.length_c   1.000
_cell.angle_alpha   90.00
_cell.angle_beta   90.00
_cell.angle_gamma   90.00
#
_symmetry.space_group_name_H-M   'P 1'
#
loop_
_entity.id
_entity.type
_entity.pdbx_description
1 polymer ?
#
loop_
_entity_poly.entity_id
_entity_poly.type
_entity_poly.pdbx_seq_one_letter_code
_entity_poly.pdbx_strand_id
1 'polypeptide(L)'
;MIQKIYTKIIEISKKKYALSFLLIVAFLESFIFPIPPDIFLIFLILAQRNKAFYLAFYCTVLSVAGGILGYLIGSLFFDSLGQGILNYFNLNDKFLAFSEGYSKHGFLIVTMGGFTFIPYK
;
A
#
# COMPACT_ATOMS: atom_id res chain seq x y z
N MET A 1 -7.50 -21.61 24.75
CA MET A 1 -7.80 -21.59 23.29
C MET A 1 -6.91 -20.59 22.53
N ILE A 2 -6.79 -19.35 23.00
CA ILE A 2 -5.99 -18.28 22.37
C ILE A 2 -4.50 -18.64 22.23
N GLN A 3 -3.87 -19.24 23.24
CA GLN A 3 -2.46 -19.65 23.17
C GLN A 3 -2.17 -20.68 22.07
N LYS A 4 -3.15 -21.54 21.75
CA LYS A 4 -3.04 -22.58 20.70
C LYS A 4 -3.12 -21.99 19.31
N ILE A 5 -3.96 -20.96 19.13
CA ILE A 5 -4.05 -20.17 17.89
C ILE A 5 -2.75 -19.36 17.72
N TYR A 6 -2.28 -18.71 18.79
CA TYR A 6 -1.03 -17.94 18.78
C TYR A 6 0.19 -18.77 18.38
N THR A 7 0.37 -19.95 18.98
CA THR A 7 1.48 -20.85 18.60
C THR A 7 1.36 -21.33 17.16
N LYS A 8 0.14 -21.64 16.70
CA LYS A 8 -0.10 -22.07 15.32
C LYS A 8 0.17 -20.97 14.30
N ILE A 9 -0.18 -19.71 14.60
CA ILE A 9 0.17 -18.55 13.77
C ILE A 9 1.69 -18.38 13.71
N ILE A 10 2.39 -18.44 14.85
CA ILE A 10 3.85 -18.35 14.89
C ILE A 10 4.52 -19.48 14.10
N GLU A 11 3.99 -20.69 14.18
CA GLU A 11 4.52 -21.85 13.45
C GLU A 11 4.34 -21.68 11.94
N ILE A 12 3.21 -21.15 11.49
CA ILE A 12 2.96 -20.80 10.08
C ILE A 12 3.90 -19.67 9.64
N SER A 13 4.07 -18.63 10.45
CA SER A 13 4.96 -17.49 10.19
C SER A 13 6.44 -17.87 10.10
N LYS A 14 6.86 -19.00 10.71
CA LYS A 14 8.24 -19.51 10.60
C LYS A 14 8.53 -20.21 9.27
N LYS A 15 7.50 -20.54 8.48
CA LYS A 15 7.68 -21.29 7.22
C LYS A 15 8.22 -20.39 6.12
N LYS A 16 9.01 -20.96 5.21
CA LYS A 16 9.72 -20.25 4.12
C LYS A 16 8.78 -19.42 3.22
N TYR A 17 7.53 -19.88 3.06
CA TYR A 17 6.50 -19.21 2.25
C TYR A 17 5.80 -18.05 2.94
N ALA A 18 5.89 -17.91 4.26
CA ALA A 18 5.23 -16.82 4.98
C ALA A 18 5.80 -15.45 4.58
N LEU A 19 7.10 -15.40 4.28
CA LEU A 19 7.76 -14.19 3.80
C LEU A 19 7.28 -13.81 2.39
N SER A 20 7.24 -14.77 1.46
CA SER A 20 6.72 -14.53 0.11
C SER A 20 5.24 -14.12 0.11
N PHE A 21 4.43 -14.69 1.00
CA PHE A 21 3.03 -14.32 1.16
C PHE A 21 2.87 -12.89 1.69
N LEU A 22 3.64 -12.51 2.73
CA LEU A 22 3.65 -11.13 3.24
C LEU A 22 4.05 -10.14 2.14
N LEU A 23 5.06 -10.48 1.34
CA LEU A 23 5.48 -9.67 0.22
C LEU A 23 4.33 -9.52 -0.80
N ILE A 24 3.73 -10.62 -1.25
CA ILE A 24 2.61 -10.55 -2.20
C ILE A 24 1.44 -9.72 -1.66
N VAL A 25 1.10 -9.86 -0.37
CA VAL A 25 0.01 -9.10 0.27
C VAL A 25 0.36 -7.61 0.36
N ALA A 26 1.57 -7.25 0.79
CA ALA A 26 2.02 -5.85 0.85
C ALA A 26 2.09 -5.19 -0.54
N PHE A 27 2.44 -5.98 -1.56
CA PHE A 27 2.41 -5.54 -2.94
C PHE A 27 0.99 -5.30 -3.45
N LEU A 28 0.07 -6.22 -3.15
CA LEU A 28 -1.35 -6.12 -3.53
C LEU A 28 -2.02 -4.93 -2.84
N GLU A 29 -1.84 -4.78 -1.53
CA GLU A 29 -2.40 -3.66 -0.75
C GLU A 29 -1.96 -2.29 -1.29
N SER A 30 -0.81 -2.23 -1.97
CA SER A 30 -0.32 -0.99 -2.54
C SER A 30 -1.21 -0.46 -3.67
N PHE A 31 -2.04 -1.29 -4.32
CA PHE A 31 -2.90 -0.87 -5.44
C PHE A 31 -4.36 -1.37 -5.37
N ILE A 32 -4.66 -2.48 -4.68
CA ILE A 32 -6.00 -3.00 -4.43
C ILE A 32 -6.08 -3.33 -2.94
N PHE A 33 -7.08 -2.83 -2.23
CA PHE A 33 -7.19 -3.06 -0.80
C PHE A 33 -7.69 -4.49 -0.50
N PRO A 34 -6.80 -5.43 -0.11
CA PRO A 34 -7.18 -6.30 1.00
C PRO A 34 -6.04 -6.61 2.01
N ILE A 35 -6.45 -6.70 3.28
CA ILE A 35 -5.75 -7.12 4.51
C ILE A 35 -4.44 -6.35 4.81
N PRO A 36 -4.38 -5.60 5.95
CA PRO A 36 -3.17 -4.89 6.36
C PRO A 36 -1.98 -5.87 6.54
N PRO A 37 -0.91 -5.75 5.74
CA PRO A 37 0.29 -6.57 5.86
C PRO A 37 0.99 -6.30 7.20
N ASP A 38 0.72 -5.15 7.84
CA ASP A 38 1.26 -4.76 9.15
C ASP A 38 0.94 -5.78 10.23
N ILE A 39 -0.29 -6.29 10.27
CA ILE A 39 -0.72 -7.31 11.24
C ILE A 39 0.10 -8.58 11.03
N PHE A 40 0.32 -8.97 9.77
CA PHE A 40 1.09 -10.16 9.42
C PHE A 40 2.58 -9.97 9.72
N LEU A 41 3.12 -8.76 9.51
CA LEU A 41 4.49 -8.38 9.83
C LEU A 41 4.76 -8.48 11.33
N ILE A 42 3.84 -8.01 12.17
CA ILE A 42 3.95 -8.11 13.63
C ILE A 42 4.09 -9.58 14.07
N PHE A 43 3.26 -10.49 13.53
CA PHE A 43 3.37 -11.91 13.87
C PHE A 43 4.69 -12.53 13.40
N LEU A 44 5.20 -12.13 12.23
CA LEU A 44 6.48 -12.59 11.69
C LEU A 44 7.68 -12.11 12.53
N ILE A 45 7.65 -10.84 12.96
CA ILE A 45 8.66 -10.26 13.85
C ILE A 45 8.62 -10.92 15.23
N LEU A 46 7.43 -11.18 15.78
CA LEU A 46 7.29 -11.91 17.04
C LEU A 46 7.82 -13.36 16.93
N ALA A 47 7.62 -14.01 15.79
CA ALA A 47 8.11 -15.37 15.53
C ALA A 47 9.63 -15.43 15.31
N GLN A 48 10.25 -14.38 14.76
CA GLN A 48 11.68 -14.32 14.41
C GLN A 48 12.28 -12.94 14.74
N ARG A 49 12.33 -12.56 16.03
CA ARG A 49 12.82 -11.25 16.49
C ARG A 49 14.20 -10.86 15.96
N ASN A 50 15.12 -11.82 15.82
CA ASN A 50 16.47 -11.58 15.31
C ASN A 50 16.50 -11.05 13.86
N LYS A 51 15.40 -11.18 13.11
CA LYS A 51 15.29 -10.74 11.71
C LYS A 51 14.34 -9.54 11.53
N ALA A 52 13.94 -8.89 12.62
CA ALA A 52 12.93 -7.82 12.59
C ALA A 52 13.28 -6.71 11.58
N PHE A 53 14.52 -6.21 11.61
CA PHE A 53 14.97 -5.16 10.70
C PHE A 53 15.01 -5.60 9.24
N TYR A 54 15.44 -6.85 8.97
CA TYR A 54 15.44 -7.40 7.62
C TYR A 54 14.01 -7.49 7.06
N LEU A 55 13.08 -8.04 7.85
CA LEU A 55 11.68 -8.18 7.44
C LEU A 55 11.02 -6.82 7.20
N ALA A 56 11.25 -5.85 8.10
CA ALA A 56 10.76 -4.49 7.94
C ALA A 56 11.27 -3.86 6.66
N PHE A 57 12.58 -3.94 6.40
CA PHE A 57 13.20 -3.38 5.19
C PHE A 57 12.63 -3.97 3.90
N TYR A 58 12.53 -5.30 3.81
CA TYR A 58 11.92 -5.94 2.64
C TYR A 58 10.46 -5.54 2.43
N CYS A 59 9.68 -5.45 3.52
CA CYS A 59 8.30 -4.99 3.46
C CYS A 59 8.22 -3.54 2.95
N THR A 60 9.12 -2.66 3.40
CA THR A 60 9.13 -1.26 2.95
C THR A 60 9.48 -1.17 1.47
N VAL A 61 10.56 -1.84 1.05
CA VAL A 61 11.01 -1.84 -0.35
C VAL A 61 9.91 -2.36 -1.27
N LEU A 62 9.23 -3.43 -0.87
CA LEU A 62 8.19 -4.02 -1.71
C LEU A 62 6.90 -3.21 -1.71
N SER A 63 6.52 -2.58 -0.60
CA SER A 63 5.41 -1.64 -0.55
C SER A 63 5.66 -0.43 -1.45
N VAL A 64 6.88 0.13 -1.44
CA VAL A 64 7.27 1.20 -2.36
C VAL A 64 7.22 0.72 -3.81
N ALA A 65 7.73 -0.48 -4.11
CA ALA A 65 7.67 -1.05 -5.45
C ALA A 65 6.23 -1.30 -5.93
N GLY A 66 5.35 -1.76 -5.04
CA GLY A 66 3.92 -1.91 -5.31
C GLY A 66 3.23 -0.58 -5.57
N GLY A 67 3.57 0.47 -4.81
CA GLY A 67 3.06 1.82 -5.03
C GLY A 67 3.50 2.40 -6.38
N ILE A 68 4.76 2.18 -6.78
CA ILE A 68 5.26 2.58 -8.10
C ILE A 68 4.51 1.86 -9.23
N LEU A 69 4.31 0.54 -9.10
CA LEU A 69 3.57 -0.22 -10.11
C LEU A 69 2.09 0.17 -10.15
N GLY A 70 1.47 0.43 -9.00
CA GLY A 70 0.12 0.98 -8.91
C GLY A 70 -0.01 2.34 -9.60
N TYR A 71 0.97 3.23 -9.41
CA TYR A 71 1.02 4.52 -10.10
C TYR A 71 1.11 4.36 -11.62
N LEU A 72 1.99 3.46 -12.11
CA LEU A 72 2.15 3.20 -13.55
C LEU A 72 0.89 2.59 -14.17
N ILE A 73 0.25 1.65 -13.48
CA ILE A 73 -1.04 1.10 -13.93
C ILE A 73 -2.09 2.21 -13.95
N GLY A 74 -2.15 3.04 -12.91
CA GLY A 74 -3.06 4.17 -12.80
C GLY A 74 -2.88 5.18 -13.94
N SER A 75 -1.63 5.54 -14.30
CA SER A 75 -1.37 6.45 -15.42
C SER A 75 -1.80 5.86 -16.76
N LEU A 76 -1.53 4.57 -17.00
CA LEU A 76 -1.96 3.88 -18.22
C LEU A 76 -3.49 3.79 -18.32
N PHE A 77 -4.16 3.57 -17.20
CA PHE A 77 -5.63 3.51 -17.14
C PHE A 77 -6.25 4.91 -17.26
N PHE A 78 -5.57 5.95 -16.78
CA PHE A 78 -6.01 7.33 -16.91
C PHE A 78 -6.06 7.78 -18.37
N ASP A 79 -5.06 7.42 -19.17
CA ASP A 79 -5.02 7.73 -20.61
C ASP A 79 -6.11 6.98 -21.40
N SER A 80 -6.45 5.75 -21.01
CA SER A 80 -7.43 4.93 -21.73
C SER A 80 -8.89 5.18 -21.30
N LEU A 81 -9.15 5.26 -19.99
CA LEU A 81 -10.50 5.36 -19.42
C LEU A 81 -10.72 6.68 -18.67
N GLY A 82 -9.69 7.23 -18.04
CA GLY A 82 -9.78 8.48 -17.27
C GLY A 82 -10.20 9.67 -18.12
N GLN A 83 -9.57 9.85 -19.29
CA GLN A 83 -9.93 10.93 -20.22
C GLN A 83 -11.37 10.78 -20.75
N GLY A 84 -11.83 9.55 -20.99
CA GLY A 84 -13.21 9.27 -21.41
C GLY A 84 -14.24 9.66 -20.35
N ILE A 85 -13.96 9.34 -19.08
CA ILE A 85 -14.83 9.71 -17.95
C ILE A 85 -14.83 11.23 -17.72
N LEU A 86 -13.66 11.88 -17.76
CA LEU A 86 -13.54 13.32 -17.57
C LEU A 86 -14.28 14.11 -18.67
N ASN A 87 -14.18 13.66 -19.92
CA ASN A 87 -14.93 14.23 -21.04
C ASN A 87 -16.43 13.97 -20.91
N TYR A 88 -16.85 12.77 -20.46
CA TYR A 88 -18.26 12.44 -20.27
C TYR A 88 -18.93 13.33 -19.21
N PHE A 89 -18.20 13.66 -18.13
CA PHE A 89 -18.71 14.51 -17.05
C PHE A 89 -18.36 16.01 -17.21
N ASN A 90 -17.68 16.42 -18.30
CA ASN A 90 -17.18 17.80 -18.49
C ASN A 90 -16.34 18.32 -17.30
N LEU A 91 -15.56 17.46 -16.65
CA LEU A 91 -14.80 17.79 -15.44
C LEU A 91 -13.35 18.22 -15.72
N ASN A 92 -12.96 18.35 -16.99
CA ASN A 92 -11.58 18.67 -17.39
C ASN A 92 -11.04 19.94 -16.71
N ASP A 93 -11.83 21.03 -16.68
CA ASP A 93 -11.40 22.30 -16.08
C ASP A 93 -11.20 22.19 -14.56
N LYS A 94 -12.05 21.39 -13.89
CA LYS A 94 -11.92 21.14 -12.44
C LYS A 94 -10.73 20.25 -12.13
N PHE A 95 -10.45 19.28 -12.99
CA PHE A 95 -9.27 18.42 -12.86
C PHE A 95 -7.98 19.23 -13.05
N LEU A 96 -7.95 20.15 -14.03
CA LEU A 96 -6.82 21.05 -14.25
C LEU A 96 -6.59 21.99 -13.05
N ALA A 97 -7.64 22.62 -12.54
CA ALA A 97 -7.55 23.48 -11.36
C ALA A 97 -7.09 22.71 -10.10
N PHE A 98 -7.56 21.46 -9.93
CA PHE A 98 -7.10 20.60 -8.85
C PHE A 98 -5.63 20.20 -9.00
N SER A 99 -5.21 19.83 -10.21
CA SER A 99 -3.82 19.48 -10.53
C SER A 99 -2.86 20.64 -10.27
N GLU A 100 -3.25 21.85 -10.65
CA GLU A 100 -2.45 23.07 -10.42
C GLU A 100 -2.34 23.41 -8.93
N GLY A 101 -3.43 23.25 -8.17
CA GLY A 101 -3.42 23.37 -6.71
C GLY A 101 -2.55 22.31 -6.03
N TYR A 102 -2.59 21.07 -6.52
CA TYR A 102 -1.75 19.97 -6.04
C TYR A 102 -0.29 20.15 -6.42
N SER A 103 0.02 20.75 -7.57
CA SER A 103 1.41 21.09 -7.95
C SER A 103 2.01 22.12 -6.98
N LYS A 104 1.21 23.10 -6.55
CA LYS A 104 1.65 24.19 -5.66
C LYS A 104 1.73 23.78 -4.19
N HIS A 105 0.84 22.91 -3.73
CA HIS A 105 0.73 22.53 -2.32
C HIS A 105 0.89 21.04 -2.05
N GLY A 106 1.26 20.24 -3.05
CA GLY A 106 1.25 18.77 -2.99
C GLY A 106 2.04 18.19 -1.83
N PHE A 107 3.20 18.79 -1.51
CA PHE A 107 3.98 18.38 -0.34
C PHE A 107 3.20 18.55 0.97
N LEU A 108 2.57 19.70 1.16
CA LEU A 108 1.75 20.00 2.35
C LEU A 108 0.51 19.10 2.41
N ILE A 109 -0.15 18.89 1.27
CA ILE A 109 -1.36 18.08 1.15
C ILE A 109 -1.06 16.61 1.48
N VAL A 110 0.00 16.03 0.89
CA VAL A 110 0.42 14.65 1.17
C VAL A 110 0.90 14.48 2.61
N THR A 111 1.64 15.45 3.14
CA THR A 111 2.11 15.40 4.53
C THR A 111 0.96 15.49 5.52
N MET A 112 0.02 16.43 5.34
CA MET A 112 -1.18 16.53 6.18
C MET A 112 -2.09 15.32 6.00
N GLY A 113 -2.19 14.76 4.81
CA GLY A 113 -2.90 13.51 4.52
C GLY A 113 -2.39 12.33 5.32
N GLY A 114 -1.07 12.20 5.40
CA GLY A 114 -0.42 11.19 6.25
C GLY A 114 -0.74 11.32 7.74
N PHE A 115 -0.96 12.54 8.25
CA PHE A 115 -1.28 12.79 9.66
C PHE A 115 -2.77 12.70 9.99
N THR A 116 -3.65 12.93 9.02
CA THR A 116 -5.09 13.06 9.25
C THR A 116 -5.86 11.75 9.16
N PHE A 117 -5.18 10.63 8.86
CA PHE A 117 -5.80 9.33 8.56
C PHE A 117 -6.94 9.42 7.51
N ILE A 118 -6.98 10.51 6.75
CA ILE A 118 -7.93 10.67 5.66
C ILE A 118 -7.41 9.79 4.53
N PRO A 119 -8.22 8.88 3.99
CA PRO A 119 -7.76 7.96 2.94
C PRO A 119 -7.38 8.79 1.70
N TYR A 120 -6.09 8.76 1.37
CA TYR A 120 -5.48 9.46 0.23
C TYR A 120 -5.27 8.55 -1.00
N LYS A 121 -5.70 7.29 -0.91
CA LYS A 121 -5.62 6.28 -1.97
C LYS A 121 -7.02 5.92 -2.44
#